data_AF-A0A0E9LWY6-F1
#
_entry.id   AF-A0A0E9LWY6-F1
#
_cell.length_a   1.000
_cell.length_b   1.000
_cell.length_c   1.000
_cell.angle_alpha   90.00
_cell.angle_beta   90.00
_cell.angle_gamma   90.00
#
_symmetry.space_group_name_H-M   'P 1'
#
loop_
_entity.id
_entity.type
_entity.pdbx_description
1 polymer ?
#
loop_
_entity_poly.entity_id
_entity_poly.type
_entity_poly.pdbx_seq_one_letter_code
_entity_poly.pdbx_strand_id
1 'polypeptide(L)'
;MSKKALLLGSVLRKLTNYFMAAFFLMLLACSSPEVRFYNEGIRIVPQPNDLVAGEGSFTLNQKTVFVADDAAEVRSVIGFFHGKIEAATGFNLTIQSDEVSANFISVKIAPEREMGDEAYALTVSEAGVAIEAKTARGAFYGLQTMLQLLPAEIESPVKVTDVPGRCRR
;
A
#
# COMPACT_ATOMS: atom_id res chain seq x y z
N MET A 1 0.53 -29.42 -63.95
CA MET A 1 1.22 -28.77 -62.81
C MET A 1 0.49 -29.11 -61.52
N SER A 2 1.21 -29.70 -60.57
CA SER A 2 0.65 -30.55 -59.50
C SER A 2 0.02 -29.74 -58.35
N LYS A 3 -1.22 -30.09 -57.97
CA LYS A 3 -1.96 -29.56 -56.80
C LYS A 3 -1.14 -29.61 -55.49
N LYS A 4 -0.12 -30.47 -55.42
CA LYS A 4 0.84 -30.58 -54.30
C LYS A 4 1.68 -29.31 -54.09
N ALA A 5 2.09 -28.61 -55.16
CA ALA A 5 2.88 -27.37 -55.05
C ALA A 5 2.06 -26.19 -54.49
N LEU A 6 0.76 -26.16 -54.80
CA LEU A 6 -0.18 -25.14 -54.34
C LEU A 6 -0.53 -25.31 -52.85
N LEU A 7 -0.67 -26.58 -52.40
CA LEU A 7 -0.89 -26.90 -50.99
C LEU A 7 0.33 -26.52 -50.13
N LEU A 8 1.55 -26.83 -50.58
CA LEU A 8 2.78 -26.54 -49.85
C LEU A 8 2.98 -25.03 -49.62
N GLY A 9 2.67 -24.19 -50.61
CA GLY A 9 2.78 -22.73 -50.50
C GLY A 9 1.72 -22.07 -49.61
N SER A 10 0.56 -22.69 -49.40
CA SER A 10 -0.47 -22.19 -48.47
C SER A 10 -0.18 -22.59 -47.02
N VAL A 11 0.42 -23.77 -46.81
CA VAL A 11 0.88 -24.25 -45.50
C VAL A 11 2.06 -23.41 -45.01
N LEU A 12 3.05 -23.11 -45.88
CA LEU A 12 4.17 -22.23 -45.53
C LEU A 12 3.70 -20.82 -45.12
N ARG A 13 2.74 -20.24 -45.85
CA ARG A 13 2.17 -18.91 -45.53
C ARG A 13 1.42 -18.87 -44.21
N LYS A 14 0.68 -19.93 -43.87
CA LYS A 14 0.02 -20.05 -42.56
C LYS A 14 1.06 -20.18 -41.44
N LEU A 15 2.10 -20.99 -41.63
CA LEU A 15 3.19 -21.15 -40.68
C LEU A 15 3.93 -19.84 -40.40
N THR A 16 4.25 -19.05 -41.45
CA THR A 16 4.86 -17.72 -41.26
C THR A 16 3.94 -16.75 -40.54
N ASN A 17 2.63 -16.76 -40.82
CA ASN A 17 1.67 -15.90 -40.12
C ASN A 17 1.50 -16.30 -38.64
N TYR A 18 1.51 -17.60 -38.32
CA TYR A 18 1.51 -18.06 -36.92
C TYR A 18 2.79 -17.67 -36.20
N PHE A 19 3.95 -17.75 -36.86
CA PHE A 19 5.23 -17.31 -36.30
C PHE A 19 5.24 -15.80 -36.02
N MET A 20 4.72 -14.99 -36.94
CA MET A 20 4.65 -13.53 -36.80
C MET A 20 3.65 -13.12 -35.71
N ALA A 21 2.51 -13.82 -35.59
CA ALA A 21 1.53 -13.62 -34.53
C ALA A 21 2.07 -14.01 -33.14
N ALA A 22 2.81 -15.11 -33.03
CA ALA A 22 3.45 -15.52 -31.78
C ALA A 22 4.53 -14.53 -31.32
N PHE A 23 5.31 -13.97 -32.26
CA PHE A 23 6.30 -12.94 -31.97
C PHE A 23 5.65 -11.62 -31.50
N PHE A 24 4.53 -11.23 -32.10
CA PHE A 24 3.78 -10.03 -31.69
C PHE A 24 3.09 -10.19 -30.32
N LEU A 25 2.64 -11.41 -29.98
CA LEU A 25 2.08 -11.72 -28.67
C LEU A 25 3.15 -11.72 -27.56
N MET A 26 4.41 -12.00 -27.91
CA MET A 26 5.55 -11.99 -26.98
C MET A 26 6.00 -10.57 -26.61
N LEU A 27 5.76 -9.57 -27.47
CA LEU A 27 6.09 -8.16 -27.22
C LEU A 27 5.09 -7.43 -26.30
N LEU A 28 3.92 -8.04 -26.05
CA LEU A 28 2.91 -7.52 -25.11
C LEU A 28 3.07 -8.08 -23.69
N ALA A 29 4.03 -8.98 -23.47
CA ALA A 29 4.27 -9.57 -22.17
C ALA A 29 5.25 -8.72 -21.37
N CYS A 30 4.73 -8.09 -20.30
CA CYS A 30 5.41 -7.53 -19.14
C CYS A 30 5.70 -6.01 -19.12
N SER A 31 4.69 -5.24 -18.65
CA SER A 31 4.92 -4.02 -17.87
C SER A 31 4.74 -4.36 -16.38
N SER A 32 5.78 -4.91 -15.74
CA SER A 32 5.77 -5.06 -14.28
C SER A 32 6.00 -3.69 -13.62
N PRO A 33 5.27 -3.34 -12.55
CA PRO A 33 5.54 -2.10 -11.81
C PRO A 33 7.00 -2.08 -11.33
N GLU A 34 7.71 -0.97 -11.54
CA GLU A 34 9.09 -0.81 -11.11
C GLU A 34 9.16 -0.94 -9.58
N VAL A 35 9.81 -2.00 -9.08
CA VAL A 35 10.14 -2.09 -7.66
C VAL A 35 11.34 -1.18 -7.40
N ARG A 36 11.12 -0.13 -6.63
CA ARG A 36 12.17 0.81 -6.23
C ARG A 36 12.95 0.23 -5.05
N PHE A 37 14.27 0.07 -5.18
CA PHE A 37 15.13 -0.52 -4.13
C PHE A 37 15.05 0.20 -2.77
N TYR A 38 14.77 1.52 -2.75
CA TYR A 38 14.61 2.26 -1.49
C TYR A 38 13.31 1.92 -0.75
N ASN A 39 12.34 1.32 -1.44
CA ASN A 39 11.12 0.82 -0.84
C ASN A 39 11.26 -0.65 -0.41
N GLU A 40 12.45 -1.26 -0.46
CA GLU A 40 12.72 -2.65 -0.06
C GLU A 40 13.13 -2.80 1.42
N GLY A 41 12.56 -3.83 2.06
CA GLY A 41 12.76 -4.14 3.47
C GLY A 41 11.90 -3.28 4.40
N ILE A 42 12.04 -3.48 5.71
CA ILE A 42 11.46 -2.63 6.75
C ILE A 42 12.59 -1.80 7.34
N ARG A 43 12.48 -0.47 7.25
CA ARG A 43 13.47 0.47 7.78
C ARG A 43 12.75 1.61 8.49
N ILE A 44 12.56 1.47 9.80
CA ILE A 44 11.91 2.47 10.63
C ILE A 44 12.97 3.24 11.41
N VAL A 45 12.88 4.56 11.41
CA VAL A 45 13.74 5.46 12.17
C VAL A 45 12.90 6.38 13.06
N PRO A 46 13.16 6.44 14.39
CA PRO A 46 14.06 5.56 15.14
C PRO A 46 13.57 4.10 15.12
N GLN A 47 14.48 3.15 15.36
CA GLN A 47 14.11 1.74 15.39
C GLN A 47 13.11 1.48 16.54
N PRO A 48 12.01 0.74 16.30
CA PRO A 48 11.06 0.40 17.34
C PRO A 48 11.71 -0.51 18.39
N ASN A 49 11.21 -0.43 19.63
CA ASN A 49 11.71 -1.22 20.75
C ASN A 49 11.55 -2.74 20.52
N ASP A 50 10.51 -3.14 19.82
CA ASP A 50 10.25 -4.52 19.41
C ASP A 50 9.69 -4.52 17.98
N LEU A 51 10.08 -5.52 17.19
CA LEU A 51 9.64 -5.68 15.81
C LEU A 51 9.61 -7.16 15.44
N VAL A 52 8.42 -7.62 15.04
CA VAL A 52 8.19 -8.96 14.51
C VAL A 52 7.67 -8.81 13.09
N ALA A 53 8.53 -9.04 12.11
CA ALA A 53 8.14 -8.94 10.69
C ALA A 53 7.19 -10.08 10.32
N GLY A 54 6.07 -9.72 9.70
CA GLY A 54 5.12 -10.67 9.12
C GLY A 54 5.39 -10.95 7.65
N GLU A 55 4.65 -11.89 7.06
CA GLU A 55 4.59 -12.06 5.61
C GLU A 55 3.46 -11.22 5.01
N GLY A 56 3.68 -10.67 3.82
CA GLY A 56 2.69 -9.94 3.02
C GLY A 56 2.54 -8.46 3.37
N SER A 57 1.44 -7.84 2.93
CA SER A 57 1.24 -6.38 3.03
C SER A 57 -0.22 -5.96 3.06
N PHE A 58 -0.51 -4.81 3.65
CA PHE A 58 -1.75 -4.06 3.46
C PHE A 58 -1.64 -3.16 2.22
N THR A 59 -2.74 -2.90 1.49
CA THR A 59 -2.75 -1.96 0.36
C THR A 59 -3.67 -0.78 0.60
N LEU A 60 -3.10 0.37 0.90
CA LEU A 60 -3.76 1.67 0.96
C LEU A 60 -4.38 2.02 -0.39
N ASN A 61 -5.65 2.40 -0.38
CA ASN A 61 -6.39 2.77 -1.57
C ASN A 61 -7.48 3.80 -1.24
N GLN A 62 -8.14 4.34 -2.28
CA GLN A 62 -9.20 5.34 -2.14
C GLN A 62 -10.38 4.92 -1.23
N LYS A 63 -10.61 3.62 -1.04
CA LYS A 63 -11.69 3.09 -0.20
C LYS A 63 -11.23 2.81 1.24
N THR A 64 -9.96 3.02 1.56
CA THR A 64 -9.46 2.84 2.92
C THR A 64 -10.14 3.84 3.84
N VAL A 65 -10.53 3.40 5.03
CA VAL A 65 -11.18 4.25 6.03
C VAL A 65 -10.29 4.43 7.25
N PHE A 66 -10.26 5.64 7.78
CA PHE A 66 -9.73 5.90 9.12
C PHE A 66 -10.83 5.61 10.15
N VAL A 67 -10.51 4.78 11.14
CA VAL A 67 -11.39 4.46 12.27
C VAL A 67 -10.78 5.04 13.54
N ALA A 68 -11.49 5.92 14.22
CA ALA A 68 -11.06 6.44 15.51
C ALA A 68 -12.21 7.04 16.31
N ASP A 69 -12.03 7.06 17.63
CA ASP A 69 -12.94 7.70 18.55
C ASP A 69 -13.06 9.22 18.29
N ASP A 70 -14.16 9.80 18.73
CA ASP A 70 -14.51 11.22 18.54
C ASP A 70 -13.66 12.21 19.36
N ALA A 71 -12.64 11.74 20.06
CA ALA A 71 -11.72 12.57 20.83
C ALA A 71 -11.02 13.61 19.93
N ALA A 72 -11.18 14.89 20.25
CA ALA A 72 -10.71 16.00 19.41
C ALA A 72 -9.21 15.92 19.10
N GLU A 73 -8.38 15.57 20.08
CA GLU A 73 -6.93 15.45 19.90
C GLU A 73 -6.55 14.35 18.90
N VAL A 74 -7.22 13.19 18.98
CA VAL A 74 -7.02 12.06 18.06
C VAL A 74 -7.45 12.44 16.65
N ARG A 75 -8.60 13.11 16.52
CA ARG A 75 -9.09 13.64 15.24
C ARG A 75 -8.12 14.64 14.61
N SER A 76 -7.51 15.52 15.40
CA SER A 76 -6.49 16.46 14.90
C SER A 76 -5.25 15.74 14.39
N VAL A 77 -4.78 14.72 15.12
CA VAL A 77 -3.64 13.89 14.69
C VAL A 77 -3.96 13.17 13.38
N ILE A 78 -5.12 12.50 13.29
CA ILE A 78 -5.55 11.81 12.05
C ILE A 78 -5.67 12.80 10.89
N GLY A 79 -6.24 13.99 11.11
CA GLY A 79 -6.36 15.01 10.07
C GLY A 79 -5.02 15.44 9.47
N PHE A 80 -3.96 15.53 10.28
CA PHE A 80 -2.61 15.81 9.79
C PHE A 80 -2.09 14.73 8.83
N PHE A 81 -2.22 13.45 9.20
CA PHE A 81 -1.75 12.33 8.38
C PHE A 81 -2.65 12.06 7.18
N HIS A 82 -3.95 12.28 7.31
CA HIS A 82 -4.91 12.25 6.21
C HIS A 82 -4.52 13.26 5.13
N GLY A 83 -4.21 14.50 5.50
CA GLY A 83 -3.75 15.52 4.54
C GLY A 83 -2.44 15.15 3.83
N LYS A 84 -1.49 14.49 4.51
CA LYS A 84 -0.28 13.95 3.87
C LYS A 84 -0.59 12.88 2.83
N ILE A 85 -1.43 11.92 3.19
CA ILE A 85 -1.85 10.85 2.27
C ILE A 85 -2.59 11.46 1.07
N GLU A 86 -3.52 12.38 1.30
CA GLU A 86 -4.26 13.06 0.24
C GLU A 86 -3.32 13.84 -0.69
N ALA A 87 -2.35 14.58 -0.16
CA ALA A 87 -1.39 15.32 -0.96
C ALA A 87 -0.59 14.41 -1.91
N ALA A 88 -0.07 13.28 -1.41
CA ALA A 88 0.76 12.37 -2.18
C ALA A 88 -0.03 11.50 -3.17
N THR A 89 -1.25 11.10 -2.81
CA THR A 89 -2.03 10.07 -3.55
C THR A 89 -3.27 10.63 -4.26
N GLY A 90 -3.81 11.75 -3.77
CA GLY A 90 -5.15 12.25 -4.09
C GLY A 90 -6.28 11.50 -3.38
N PHE A 91 -5.98 10.60 -2.43
CA PHE A 91 -7.00 9.84 -1.73
C PHE A 91 -7.62 10.64 -0.59
N ASN A 92 -8.81 11.18 -0.83
CA ASN A 92 -9.67 11.69 0.25
C ASN A 92 -10.35 10.53 0.98
N LEU A 93 -9.69 10.02 2.03
CA LEU A 93 -10.18 8.90 2.83
C LEU A 93 -11.29 9.32 3.80
N THR A 94 -12.25 8.44 4.04
CA THR A 94 -13.31 8.68 5.03
C THR A 94 -12.77 8.48 6.45
N ILE A 95 -13.15 9.37 7.37
CA ILE A 95 -12.88 9.23 8.81
C ILE A 95 -14.21 8.95 9.51
N GLN A 96 -14.28 7.87 10.28
CA GLN A 96 -15.47 7.45 11.01
C GLN A 96 -15.09 6.84 12.37
N SER A 97 -16.09 6.63 13.23
CA SER A 97 -15.93 5.97 14.54
C SER A 97 -16.37 4.50 14.54
N ASP A 98 -17.21 4.10 13.59
CA ASP A 98 -17.65 2.71 13.48
C ASP A 98 -16.50 1.79 13.03
N GLU A 99 -16.26 0.75 13.81
CA GLU A 99 -15.30 -0.32 13.49
C GLU A 99 -15.66 -1.02 12.17
N VAL A 100 -14.63 -1.37 11.41
CA VAL A 100 -14.78 -2.14 10.16
C VAL A 100 -13.83 -3.34 10.16
N SER A 101 -14.23 -4.41 9.47
CA SER A 101 -13.45 -5.64 9.45
C SER A 101 -12.31 -5.66 8.44
N ALA A 102 -12.29 -4.73 7.47
CA ALA A 102 -11.28 -4.70 6.41
C ALA A 102 -11.14 -3.31 5.78
N ASN A 103 -10.01 -3.11 5.12
CA ASN A 103 -9.57 -1.90 4.46
C ASN A 103 -9.55 -0.65 5.36
N PHE A 104 -8.88 -0.77 6.51
CA PHE A 104 -8.89 0.28 7.53
C PHE A 104 -7.50 0.70 8.01
N ILE A 105 -7.46 1.90 8.58
CA ILE A 105 -6.43 2.38 9.49
C ILE A 105 -7.13 2.77 10.78
N SER A 106 -6.98 1.99 11.86
CA SER A 106 -7.62 2.29 13.14
C SER A 106 -6.61 2.90 14.11
N VAL A 107 -7.05 3.92 14.85
CA VAL A 107 -6.27 4.58 15.90
C VAL A 107 -7.10 4.58 17.17
N LYS A 108 -6.67 3.81 18.16
CA LYS A 108 -7.34 3.66 19.45
C LYS A 108 -6.50 4.23 20.57
N ILE A 109 -7.13 5.03 21.44
CA ILE A 109 -6.52 5.49 22.69
C ILE A 109 -6.96 4.57 23.82
N ALA A 110 -5.98 3.97 24.51
CA ALA A 110 -6.19 3.05 25.64
C ALA A 110 -5.41 3.57 26.87
N PRO A 111 -5.96 4.56 27.62
CA PRO A 111 -5.27 5.18 28.75
C PRO A 111 -4.90 4.20 29.87
N GLU A 112 -5.65 3.12 29.99
CA GLU A 112 -5.50 2.04 30.97
C GLU A 112 -4.35 1.07 30.66
N ARG A 113 -3.78 1.14 29.46
CA ARG A 113 -2.71 0.22 29.07
C ARG A 113 -1.39 0.62 29.72
N GLU A 114 -0.67 -0.38 30.23
CA GLU A 114 0.67 -0.23 30.80
C GLU A 114 1.71 0.01 29.69
N MET A 115 1.79 1.25 29.21
CA MET A 115 2.79 1.72 28.26
C MET A 115 3.16 3.19 28.53
N GLY A 116 4.30 3.63 28.00
CA GLY A 116 4.72 5.03 28.10
C GLY A 116 3.80 5.98 27.33
N ASP A 117 3.85 7.27 27.65
CA ASP A 117 2.97 8.27 27.03
C ASP A 117 3.19 8.43 25.51
N GLU A 118 4.41 8.14 25.04
CA GLU A 118 4.80 8.19 23.62
C GLU A 118 4.84 6.80 22.98
N ALA A 119 4.56 5.75 23.75
CA ALA A 119 4.55 4.39 23.25
C ALA A 119 3.32 4.14 22.39
N TYR A 120 3.48 3.24 21.43
CA TYR A 120 2.41 2.75 20.58
C TYR A 120 2.63 1.26 20.29
N ALA A 121 1.55 0.56 19.99
CA ALA A 121 1.57 -0.74 19.35
C ALA A 121 0.99 -0.58 17.94
N LEU A 122 1.71 -1.04 16.93
CA LEU A 122 1.29 -1.00 15.53
C LEU A 122 1.23 -2.43 15.00
N THR A 123 0.09 -2.80 14.43
CA THR A 123 -0.10 -4.10 13.75
C THR A 123 -0.56 -3.85 12.33
N VAL A 124 0.16 -4.44 11.36
CA VAL A 124 -0.27 -4.44 9.95
C VAL A 124 -0.72 -5.84 9.58
N SER A 125 -1.88 -5.93 8.95
CA SER A 125 -2.49 -7.17 8.45
C SER A 125 -2.99 -6.98 7.02
N GLU A 126 -3.47 -8.02 6.36
CA GLU A 126 -4.15 -7.86 5.06
C GLU A 126 -5.43 -7.02 5.18
N ALA A 127 -6.08 -7.08 6.34
CA ALA A 127 -7.32 -6.35 6.62
C ALA A 127 -7.07 -4.85 6.83
N GLY A 128 -5.93 -4.45 7.40
CA GLY A 128 -5.70 -3.05 7.74
C GLY A 128 -4.52 -2.84 8.66
N VAL A 129 -4.38 -1.59 9.09
CA VAL A 129 -3.39 -1.14 10.08
C VAL A 129 -4.13 -0.78 11.37
N ALA A 130 -3.71 -1.35 12.50
CA ALA A 130 -4.23 -0.99 13.82
C ALA A 130 -3.13 -0.35 14.65
N ILE A 131 -3.41 0.83 15.20
CA ILE A 131 -2.52 1.59 16.08
C ILE A 131 -3.24 1.77 17.41
N GLU A 132 -2.58 1.34 18.48
CA GLU A 132 -3.07 1.53 19.84
C GLU A 132 -2.02 2.28 20.65
N ALA A 133 -2.43 3.32 21.38
CA ALA A 133 -1.53 4.14 22.18
C ALA A 133 -2.22 4.61 23.46
N LYS A 134 -1.45 4.94 24.49
CA LYS A 134 -2.00 5.50 25.73
C LYS A 134 -2.43 6.96 25.57
N THR A 135 -1.77 7.72 24.72
CA THR A 135 -2.03 9.15 24.49
C THR A 135 -2.00 9.50 23.01
N ALA A 136 -2.51 10.68 22.66
CA ALA A 136 -2.42 11.21 21.31
C ALA A 136 -0.97 11.37 20.80
N ARG A 137 0.02 11.56 21.70
CA ARG A 137 1.45 11.61 21.34
C ARG A 137 1.94 10.26 20.84
N GLY A 138 1.60 9.18 21.56
CA GLY A 138 1.89 7.82 21.11
C GLY A 138 1.21 7.49 19.78
N ALA A 139 -0.05 7.89 19.62
CA ALA A 139 -0.77 7.70 18.35
C ALA A 139 -0.10 8.43 17.17
N PHE A 140 0.39 9.64 17.40
CA PHE A 140 1.17 10.39 16.41
C PHE A 140 2.43 9.62 15.97
N TYR A 141 3.20 9.07 16.91
CA TYR A 141 4.37 8.26 16.57
C TYR A 141 4.02 6.93 15.88
N GLY A 142 2.89 6.33 16.23
CA GLY A 142 2.35 5.17 15.53
C GLY A 142 2.03 5.48 14.06
N LEU A 143 1.31 6.58 13.79
CA LEU A 143 1.00 7.00 12.42
C LEU A 143 2.25 7.42 11.64
N GLN A 144 3.21 8.07 12.29
CA GLN A 144 4.51 8.37 11.68
C GLN A 144 5.25 7.10 11.26
N THR A 145 5.16 6.04 12.07
CA THR A 145 5.77 4.75 11.77
C THR A 145 5.02 4.04 10.64
N MET A 146 3.69 4.10 10.62
CA MET A 146 2.87 3.59 9.52
C MET A 146 3.26 4.24 8.18
N LEU A 147 3.46 5.56 8.14
CA LEU A 147 3.91 6.24 6.91
C LEU A 147 5.26 5.71 6.42
N GLN A 148 6.20 5.42 7.31
CA GLN A 148 7.50 4.86 6.94
C GLN A 148 7.41 3.42 6.40
N LEU A 149 6.32 2.70 6.68
CA LEU A 149 6.05 1.37 6.13
C LEU A 149 5.37 1.41 4.76
N LEU A 150 4.84 2.57 4.35
CA LEU A 150 4.40 2.83 2.99
C LEU A 150 5.59 3.24 2.11
N PRO A 151 5.43 3.24 0.78
CA PRO A 151 6.49 3.70 -0.12
C PRO A 151 6.83 5.17 0.11
N ALA A 152 8.10 5.51 -0.04
CA ALA A 152 8.65 6.83 0.28
C ALA A 152 7.93 7.99 -0.44
N GLU A 153 7.30 7.70 -1.57
CA GLU A 153 6.47 8.62 -2.33
C GLU A 153 5.28 9.19 -1.52
N ILE A 154 4.86 8.53 -0.44
CA ILE A 154 3.78 9.00 0.45
C ILE A 154 4.11 10.32 1.17
N GLU A 155 5.40 10.68 1.28
CA GLU A 155 5.85 11.94 1.88
C GLU A 155 5.88 13.09 0.85
N SER A 156 5.50 12.84 -0.40
CA SER A 156 5.45 13.87 -1.44
C SER A 156 4.41 14.95 -1.09
N PRO A 157 4.76 16.24 -1.19
CA PRO A 157 3.80 17.33 -0.98
C PRO A 157 2.82 17.52 -2.15
N VAL A 158 2.99 16.74 -3.23
CA VAL A 158 2.16 16.79 -4.44
C VAL A 158 1.86 15.38 -4.93
N LYS A 159 0.78 15.24 -5.70
CA LYS A 159 0.33 13.95 -6.19
C LYS A 159 1.38 13.28 -7.09
N VAL A 160 1.68 12.01 -6.81
CA VAL A 160 2.57 11.18 -7.63
C VAL A 160 1.73 10.18 -8.43
N THR A 161 2.04 9.99 -9.71
CA THR A 161 1.21 9.18 -10.63
C THR A 161 1.33 7.66 -10.44
N ASP A 162 2.18 7.19 -9.53
CA ASP A 162 2.40 5.77 -9.25
C ASP A 162 2.92 5.58 -7.81
N VAL A 163 2.09 5.88 -6.81
CA VAL A 163 2.38 5.51 -5.41
C VAL A 163 1.86 4.09 -5.19
N PRO A 164 2.72 3.06 -5.17
CA PRO A 164 2.27 1.73 -4.76
C PRO A 164 1.77 1.83 -3.31
N GLY A 165 0.47 1.64 -3.04
CA GLY A 165 -0.09 1.82 -1.69
C GLY A 165 0.30 0.75 -0.66
N ARG A 166 1.40 0.01 -0.84
CA ARG A 166 1.70 -1.20 -0.03
C ARG A 166 2.36 -0.86 1.30
N CYS A 167 1.65 -1.08 2.41
CA CYS A 167 2.19 -1.02 3.77
C CYS A 167 2.64 -2.43 4.21
N ARG A 168 3.90 -2.56 4.65
CA ARG A 168 4.53 -3.86 4.98
C ARG A 168 4.13 -4.36 6.38
N ARG A 169 4.06 -5.69 6.55
CA ARG A 169 3.79 -6.35 7.83
C ARG A 169 5.05 -6.63 8.64
#